data_AF-A0A958RD21-F1
#
_entry.id   AF-A0A958RD21-F1
#
_cell.length_a   1.000
_cell.length_b   1.000
_cell.length_c   1.000
_cell.angle_alpha   90.00
_cell.angle_beta   90.00
_cell.angle_gamma   90.00
#
_symmetry.space_group_name_H-M   'P 1'
#
loop_
_entity.id
_entity.type
_entity.pdbx_description
1 polymer ?
#
loop_
_entity_poly.entity_id
_entity_poly.type
_entity_poly.pdbx_seq_one_letter_code
_entity_poly.pdbx_strand_id
1 'polypeptide(L)'
;MNYRDLYKKNLLEDVIPFWEQYSLDWEHGGYFTCLDRTGQVYDTDKFTWLQARQIWTFSMLYNRVEKKERWLYIAENGVRFLKKYGRDSSDHFHFSLSREGKPLTHAFNIYADCFAALAFGEYAKASGDEA
;
A
#
# COMPACT_ATOMS: atom_id res chain seq x y z
N MET A 1 15.04 -3.68 30.06
CA MET A 1 14.80 -3.29 28.65
C MET A 1 13.32 -3.55 28.35
N ASN A 2 12.52 -2.52 28.06
CA ASN A 2 11.10 -2.72 27.74
C ASN A 2 10.93 -2.92 26.24
N TYR A 3 10.77 -4.17 25.80
CA TYR A 3 10.63 -4.48 24.37
C TYR A 3 9.38 -3.85 23.74
N ARG A 4 8.29 -3.69 24.51
CA ARG A 4 7.06 -3.06 24.02
C ARG A 4 7.32 -1.62 23.58
N ASP A 5 7.99 -0.84 24.43
CA ASP A 5 8.27 0.58 24.15
C ASP A 5 9.26 0.72 23.00
N LEU A 6 10.27 -0.16 22.93
CA LEU A 6 11.22 -0.21 21.81
C LEU A 6 10.51 -0.42 20.47
N TYR A 7 9.67 -1.46 20.34
CA TYR A 7 8.97 -1.75 19.08
C TYR A 7 7.91 -0.71 18.75
N LYS A 8 7.18 -0.19 19.75
CA LYS A 8 6.20 0.89 19.52
C LYS A 8 6.89 2.14 18.98
N LYS A 9 8.01 2.53 19.59
CA LYS A 9 8.80 3.69 19.17
C LYS A 9 9.35 3.50 17.76
N ASN A 10 10.02 2.37 17.49
CA ASN A 10 10.55 2.09 16.15
C ASN A 10 9.47 2.06 15.07
N LEU A 11 8.29 1.49 15.35
CA LEU A 11 7.20 1.48 14.38
C LEU A 11 6.69 2.90 14.09
N LEU A 12 6.33 3.65 15.14
CA LEU A 12 5.58 4.91 14.99
C LEU A 12 6.46 6.14 14.74
N GLU A 13 7.72 6.10 15.14
CA GLU A 13 8.64 7.25 15.06
C GLU A 13 9.76 7.07 14.02
N ASP A 14 9.89 5.89 13.39
CA ASP A 14 10.93 5.61 12.39
C ASP A 14 10.33 4.95 11.13
N VAL A 15 9.83 3.72 11.25
CA VAL A 15 9.39 2.93 10.09
C VAL A 15 8.20 3.56 9.37
N ILE A 16 7.10 3.87 10.08
CA ILE A 16 5.91 4.46 9.44
C ILE A 16 6.21 5.85 8.86
N PRO A 17 6.89 6.77 9.57
CA PRO A 17 7.33 8.04 9.00
C PRO A 17 8.13 7.90 7.69
N PHE A 18 9.02 6.91 7.58
CA PHE A 18 9.76 6.66 6.33
C PHE A 18 8.81 6.39 5.15
N TRP A 19 7.83 5.50 5.32
CA TRP A 19 6.86 5.23 4.25
C TRP A 19 5.92 6.42 3.99
N GLU A 20 5.50 7.14 5.03
CA GLU A 20 4.68 8.36 4.89
C GLU A 20 5.40 9.46 4.08
N GLN A 21 6.73 9.53 4.17
CA GLN A 21 7.53 10.57 3.55
C GLN A 21 7.99 10.21 2.13
N TYR A 22 8.49 8.99 1.92
CA TYR A 22 9.26 8.66 0.72
C TYR A 22 8.51 7.81 -0.31
N SER A 23 7.50 7.07 0.11
CA SER A 23 6.85 6.09 -0.77
C SER A 23 5.66 6.64 -1.56
N LEU A 24 5.10 7.79 -1.20
CA LEU A 24 3.77 8.17 -1.69
C LEU A 24 3.82 8.80 -3.08
N ASP A 25 3.20 8.15 -4.08
CA ASP A 25 2.99 8.75 -5.40
C ASP A 25 1.62 9.42 -5.43
N TRP A 26 1.59 10.70 -5.08
CA TRP A 26 0.36 11.50 -5.08
C TRP A 26 -0.09 11.92 -6.48
N GLU A 27 0.81 11.84 -7.47
CA GLU A 27 0.54 12.26 -8.84
C GLU A 27 -0.24 11.18 -9.60
N HIS A 28 0.22 9.92 -9.53
CA HIS A 28 -0.44 8.81 -10.23
C HIS A 28 -1.23 7.86 -9.32
N GLY A 29 -1.11 8.02 -8.00
CA GLY A 29 -1.65 7.08 -7.02
C GLY A 29 -0.71 5.90 -6.74
N GLY A 30 -1.00 5.17 -5.67
CA GLY A 30 -0.14 4.08 -5.19
C GLY A 30 1.16 4.58 -4.57
N TYR A 31 2.17 3.71 -4.59
CA TYR A 31 3.41 3.90 -3.83
C TYR A 31 4.66 3.46 -4.60
N PHE A 32 5.76 4.17 -4.39
CA PHE A 32 7.10 3.74 -4.74
C PHE A 32 7.65 2.81 -3.66
N THR A 33 8.09 1.62 -4.07
CA THR A 33 8.72 0.64 -3.17
C THR A 33 10.19 0.44 -3.42
N CYS A 34 10.68 0.90 -4.57
CA CYS A 34 12.09 0.88 -4.94
C CYS A 34 12.76 2.14 -4.42
N LEU A 35 13.00 2.15 -3.12
CA LEU A 35 13.62 3.24 -2.37
C LEU A 35 15.03 2.84 -1.94
N ASP A 36 16.00 3.72 -2.15
CA ASP A 36 17.37 3.51 -1.67
C ASP A 36 17.47 3.76 -0.15
N ARG A 37 18.68 3.67 0.40
CA ARG A 37 18.93 3.87 1.84
C ARG A 37 18.55 5.25 2.37
N THR A 38 18.43 6.25 1.49
CA THR A 38 18.06 7.63 1.83
C THR A 38 16.58 7.91 1.57
N GLY A 39 15.83 6.93 1.05
CA GLY A 39 14.45 7.10 0.63
C GLY A 39 14.30 7.67 -0.79
N GLN A 40 15.39 7.77 -1.56
CA GLN A 40 15.30 8.23 -2.94
C GLN A 40 14.74 7.10 -3.83
N VAL A 41 13.74 7.44 -4.65
CA VAL A 41 13.15 6.53 -5.63
C VAL A 41 14.19 6.24 -6.71
N TYR A 42 14.52 4.95 -6.92
CA TYR A 42 15.41 4.50 -8.00
C TYR A 42 14.69 3.72 -9.10
N ASP A 43 13.45 3.30 -8.87
CA ASP A 43 12.55 2.70 -9.86
C ASP A 43 11.10 3.07 -9.53
N THR A 44 10.29 3.32 -10.56
CA THR A 44 8.92 3.83 -10.42
C THR A 44 7.82 2.78 -10.65
N ASP A 45 8.19 1.55 -10.99
CA ASP A 45 7.26 0.46 -11.18
C ASP A 45 6.48 0.15 -9.90
N LYS A 46 5.22 -0.23 -10.08
CA LYS A 46 4.24 -0.47 -9.03
C LYS A 46 3.98 -1.97 -8.91
N PHE A 47 4.58 -2.61 -7.91
CA PHE A 47 4.37 -4.04 -7.63
C PHE A 47 3.10 -4.26 -6.82
N THR A 48 2.09 -4.89 -7.42
CA THR A 48 0.74 -5.03 -6.85
C THR A 48 0.73 -5.61 -5.44
N TRP A 49 1.59 -6.59 -5.14
CA TRP A 49 1.68 -7.17 -3.80
C TRP A 49 2.08 -6.14 -2.75
N LEU A 50 3.03 -5.28 -3.08
CA LEU A 50 3.53 -4.26 -2.17
C LEU A 50 2.53 -3.10 -2.06
N GLN A 51 1.85 -2.75 -3.16
CA GLN A 51 0.73 -1.81 -3.14
C GLN A 51 -0.34 -2.28 -2.15
N ALA A 52 -0.80 -3.52 -2.30
CA ALA A 52 -1.83 -4.10 -1.46
C ALA A 52 -1.40 -4.21 0.01
N ARG A 53 -0.17 -4.64 0.28
CA ARG A 53 0.35 -4.72 1.66
C ARG A 53 0.47 -3.35 2.33
N GLN A 54 0.83 -2.31 1.60
CA GLN A 54 0.91 -0.96 2.16
C GLN A 54 -0.50 -0.41 2.45
N ILE A 55 -1.48 -0.62 1.57
CA ILE A 55 -2.91 -0.32 1.85
C ILE A 55 -3.35 -1.03 3.14
N TRP A 56 -3.11 -2.34 3.22
CA TRP A 56 -3.48 -3.15 4.38
C TRP A 56 -2.82 -2.62 5.65
N THR A 57 -1.54 -2.26 5.59
CA THR A 57 -0.77 -1.80 6.75
C THR A 57 -1.32 -0.49 7.30
N PHE A 58 -1.53 0.52 6.45
CA PHE A 58 -2.08 1.80 6.90
C PHE A 58 -3.55 1.69 7.35
N SER A 59 -4.34 0.83 6.69
CA SER A 59 -5.71 0.54 7.14
C SER A 59 -5.73 -0.18 8.50
N MET A 60 -4.83 -1.14 8.70
CA MET A 60 -4.67 -1.87 9.96
C MET A 60 -4.26 -0.93 11.09
N LEU A 61 -3.29 -0.05 10.86
CA LEU A 61 -2.86 0.95 11.84
C LEU A 61 -4.01 1.88 12.21
N TYR A 62 -4.78 2.34 11.22
CA TYR A 62 -5.96 3.15 11.45
C TYR A 62 -7.01 2.44 12.32
N ASN A 63 -7.23 1.14 12.08
CA ASN A 63 -8.22 0.36 12.80
C ASN A 63 -7.78 -0.06 14.20
N ARG A 64 -6.51 -0.41 14.37
CA ARG A 64 -6.02 -1.15 15.56
C ARG A 64 -5.07 -0.34 16.44
N VAL A 65 -4.50 0.76 15.95
CA VAL A 65 -3.53 1.57 16.70
C VAL A 65 -4.09 2.95 17.04
N GLU A 66 -4.46 3.73 16.03
CA GLU A 66 -4.98 5.09 16.22
C GLU A 66 -5.75 5.54 14.97
N LYS A 67 -6.87 6.24 15.15
CA LYS A 67 -7.70 6.78 14.07
C LYS A 67 -7.09 8.04 13.44
N LYS A 68 -5.84 7.96 13.00
CA LYS A 68 -5.11 9.07 12.36
C LYS A 68 -5.56 9.22 10.90
N GLU A 69 -6.27 10.29 10.57
CA GLU A 69 -6.81 10.53 9.21
C GLU A 69 -5.77 10.40 8.09
N ARG A 70 -4.53 10.84 8.36
CA ARG A 70 -3.41 10.71 7.41
C ARG A 70 -3.20 9.27 6.94
N TRP A 71 -3.34 8.28 7.83
CA TRP A 71 -3.19 6.87 7.47
C TRP A 71 -4.31 6.41 6.55
N LEU A 72 -5.53 6.88 6.79
CA LEU A 72 -6.67 6.57 5.93
C LEU A 72 -6.49 7.14 4.52
N TYR A 73 -6.04 8.40 4.41
CA TYR A 73 -5.74 9.03 3.12
C TYR A 73 -4.62 8.31 2.36
N ILE A 74 -3.59 7.83 3.07
CA ILE A 74 -2.51 7.05 2.46
C ILE A 74 -3.03 5.71 1.92
N ALA A 75 -3.86 5.01 2.70
CA ALA A 75 -4.47 3.76 2.25
C ALA A 75 -5.39 3.99 1.03
N GLU A 76 -6.20 5.04 1.07
CA GLU A 76 -7.08 5.43 -0.03
C GLU A 76 -6.31 5.68 -1.34
N ASN A 77 -5.12 6.31 -1.27
CA ASN A 77 -4.28 6.55 -2.44
C ASN A 77 -3.93 5.26 -3.21
N GLY A 78 -3.59 4.19 -2.47
CA GLY A 78 -3.30 2.89 -3.05
C GLY A 78 -4.57 2.18 -3.53
N VAL A 79 -5.66 2.27 -2.78
CA VAL A 79 -6.95 1.66 -3.15
C VAL A 79 -7.45 2.21 -4.47
N ARG A 80 -7.44 3.54 -4.64
CA ARG A 80 -7.85 4.19 -5.90
C ARG A 80 -7.00 3.71 -7.08
N PHE A 81 -5.68 3.58 -6.89
CA PHE A 81 -4.77 3.07 -7.92
C PHE A 81 -5.09 1.62 -8.30
N LEU A 82 -5.19 0.71 -7.33
CA LEU A 82 -5.45 -0.71 -7.60
C LEU A 82 -6.87 -0.96 -8.12
N LYS A 83 -7.89 -0.23 -7.66
CA LYS A 83 -9.25 -0.33 -8.21
C LYS A 83 -9.27 0.05 -9.69
N LYS A 84 -8.49 1.07 -10.09
CA LYS A 84 -8.47 1.61 -11.46
C LYS A 84 -7.60 0.81 -12.42
N TYR A 85 -6.42 0.36 -12.00
CA TYR A 85 -5.40 -0.22 -12.89
C TYR A 85 -4.98 -1.65 -12.53
N GLY A 86 -5.38 -2.15 -11.36
CA GLY A 86 -4.83 -3.37 -10.79
C GLY A 86 -5.18 -4.66 -11.53
N ARG A 87 -6.26 -4.67 -12.32
CA ARG A 87 -6.88 -5.87 -12.87
C ARG A 87 -6.95 -5.86 -14.38
N ASP A 88 -6.85 -7.06 -14.97
CA ASP A 88 -7.09 -7.29 -16.39
C ASP A 88 -8.60 -7.39 -16.71
N SER A 89 -8.93 -7.62 -17.98
CA SER A 89 -10.32 -7.76 -18.44
C SER A 89 -11.05 -9.00 -17.90
N SER A 90 -10.33 -9.94 -17.28
CA SER A 90 -10.87 -11.13 -16.62
C SER A 90 -10.92 -10.98 -15.09
N ASP A 91 -10.72 -9.76 -14.58
CA ASP A 91 -10.74 -9.40 -13.16
C ASP A 91 -9.57 -9.98 -12.33
N HIS A 92 -8.51 -10.47 -12.98
CA HIS A 92 -7.31 -10.95 -12.29
C HIS A 92 -6.31 -9.82 -12.06
N PHE A 93 -5.69 -9.80 -10.88
CA PHE A 93 -4.67 -8.79 -10.57
C PHE A 93 -3.36 -8.99 -11.35
N HIS A 94 -2.81 -7.91 -11.90
CA HIS A 94 -1.46 -7.89 -12.47
C HIS A 94 -0.39 -8.07 -11.39
N PHE A 95 0.79 -8.57 -11.76
CA PHE A 95 1.93 -8.63 -10.84
C PHE A 95 2.57 -7.26 -10.63
N SER A 96 2.81 -6.56 -11.74
CA SER A 96 3.40 -5.22 -11.75
C SER A 96 2.81 -4.34 -12.84
N LEU A 97 2.84 -3.04 -12.56
CA LEU A 97 2.36 -1.96 -13.40
C LEU A 97 3.45 -0.89 -13.53
N SER A 98 3.43 -0.10 -14.60
CA SER A 98 4.22 1.13 -14.68
C SER A 98 3.74 2.13 -13.63
N ARG A 99 4.48 3.23 -13.46
CA ARG A 99 4.09 4.33 -12.56
C ARG A 99 2.65 4.80 -12.80
N GLU A 100 2.26 4.92 -14.06
CA GLU A 100 0.95 5.41 -14.53
C GLU A 100 -0.15 4.33 -14.53
N GLY A 101 0.18 3.08 -14.19
CA GLY A 101 -0.78 1.98 -14.14
C GLY A 101 -0.90 1.16 -15.42
N LYS A 102 0.10 1.18 -16.32
CA LYS A 102 0.10 0.27 -17.49
C LYS A 102 0.59 -1.12 -17.06
N PRO A 103 -0.06 -2.22 -17.46
CA PRO A 103 0.38 -3.56 -17.11
C PRO A 103 1.75 -3.87 -17.72
N LEU A 104 2.67 -4.37 -16.89
CA LEU A 104 4.00 -4.79 -17.32
C LEU A 104 4.10 -6.32 -17.32
N THR A 105 3.65 -6.95 -16.23
CA THR A 105 3.71 -8.41 -16.06
C THR A 105 2.40 -8.94 -15.50
N HIS A 106 1.85 -9.98 -16.13
CA HIS A 106 0.70 -10.70 -15.57
C HIS A 106 1.14 -11.52 -14.35
N ALA A 107 0.25 -11.67 -13.36
CA ALA A 107 0.54 -12.53 -12.23
C ALA A 107 0.54 -14.01 -12.66
N PHE A 108 1.63 -14.71 -12.35
CA PHE A 108 1.74 -16.15 -12.57
C PHE A 108 1.16 -16.98 -11.40
N ASN A 109 0.64 -16.32 -10.36
CA ASN A 109 0.06 -16.96 -9.18
C ASN A 109 -1.05 -16.09 -8.56
N ILE A 110 -1.84 -16.70 -7.68
CA ILE A 110 -3.01 -16.10 -7.03
C ILE A 110 -2.68 -15.10 -5.91
N TYR A 111 -1.40 -14.90 -5.58
CA TYR A 111 -1.06 -14.10 -4.40
C TYR A 111 -1.39 -12.62 -4.58
N ALA A 112 -1.41 -12.12 -5.82
CA ALA A 112 -1.82 -10.74 -6.08
C ALA A 112 -3.27 -10.52 -5.64
N ASP A 113 -4.16 -11.42 -6.02
CA ASP A 113 -5.57 -11.43 -5.63
C ASP A 113 -5.74 -11.62 -4.12
N CYS A 114 -4.97 -12.52 -3.50
CA CYS A 114 -5.01 -12.70 -2.04
C CYS A 114 -4.63 -11.42 -1.29
N PHE A 115 -3.55 -10.73 -1.69
CA PHE A 115 -3.15 -9.49 -1.03
C PHE A 115 -4.15 -8.36 -1.30
N ALA A 116 -4.70 -8.27 -2.53
CA ALA A 116 -5.74 -7.28 -2.85
C ALA A 116 -7.00 -7.50 -2.00
N ALA A 117 -7.45 -8.74 -1.83
CA ALA A 117 -8.59 -9.07 -0.99
C ALA A 117 -8.36 -8.67 0.49
N LEU A 118 -7.17 -8.96 1.04
CA LEU A 118 -6.80 -8.51 2.38
C LEU A 118 -6.80 -6.98 2.49
N ALA A 119 -6.20 -6.30 1.52
CA ALA A 119 -6.08 -4.85 1.47
C ALA A 119 -7.44 -4.16 1.44
N PHE A 120 -8.30 -4.54 0.52
CA PHE A 120 -9.64 -3.96 0.40
C PHE A 120 -10.52 -4.31 1.60
N GLY A 121 -10.46 -5.55 2.10
CA GLY A 121 -11.23 -5.93 3.27
C GLY A 121 -10.83 -5.17 4.54
N GLU A 122 -9.55 -4.86 4.71
CA GLU A 122 -9.08 -4.06 5.84
C GLU A 122 -9.37 -2.57 5.65
N TYR A 123 -9.24 -2.05 4.42
CA TYR A 123 -9.58 -0.67 4.08
C TYR A 123 -11.08 -0.38 4.24
N ALA A 124 -11.96 -1.25 3.74
CA ALA A 124 -13.41 -1.10 3.88
C ALA A 124 -13.83 -0.97 5.36
N LYS A 125 -13.21 -1.74 6.26
CA LYS A 125 -13.42 -1.60 7.72
C LYS A 125 -12.90 -0.27 8.27
N ALA A 126 -11.85 0.28 7.68
CA ALA A 126 -11.25 1.55 8.10
C ALA A 126 -12.05 2.76 7.63
N SER A 127 -12.47 2.77 6.37
CA SER A 127 -13.16 3.90 5.74
C SER A 127 -14.68 3.87 5.89
N GLY A 128 -15.27 2.69 6.09
CA GLY A 128 -16.70 2.49 5.89
C GLY A 128 -17.12 2.46 4.41
N ASP A 129 -16.16 2.34 3.48
CA ASP A 129 -16.42 2.20 2.04
C ASP A 129 -16.90 0.78 1.74
N GLU A 130 -18.19 0.64 1.40
CA GLU A 130 -18.83 -0.63 1.03
C GLU A 130 -18.73 -0.95 -0.47
N ALA A 131 -18.14 -0.05 -1.29
CA ALA A 131 -18.15 -0.11 -2.76
C ALA A 131 -16.82 -0.53 -3.39
#